data_AF-A0A4S4KBS8-F1
#
_entry.id   AF-A0A4S4KBS8-F1
#
_cell.length_a   1.000
_cell.length_b   1.000
_cell.length_c   1.000
_cell.angle_alpha   90.00
_cell.angle_beta   90.00
_cell.angle_gamma   90.00
#
_symmetry.space_group_name_H-M   'P 1'
#
loop_
_entity.id
_entity.type
_entity.pdbx_description
1 polymer ?
#
loop_
_entity_poly.entity_id
_entity_poly.type
_entity_poly.pdbx_seq_one_letter_code
_entity_poly.pdbx_strand_id
1 'polypeptide(L)'
;MKATDKLSQMLNEANCLHWGAALMTQVYNLVDNTLGRMSRANIDNAGLHIPHLQFVLSALAVLCNFDADPVYLLKEQISNSFTKYIINSCLKPMADLIGPARDIADFLCFAQHVQYHLSDGQVFISDFQGAYYIIMFIKAAFQVLSLTLYHLA
;
A
#
# COMPACT_ATOMS: atom_id res chain seq x y z
N MET A 1 -23.83 -17.50 -7.24
CA MET A 1 -23.20 -16.22 -6.83
C MET A 1 -23.99 -15.11 -7.48
N LYS A 2 -24.72 -14.28 -6.72
CA LYS A 2 -25.55 -13.21 -7.30
C LYS A 2 -24.66 -11.99 -7.58
N ALA A 3 -24.96 -11.22 -8.62
CA ALA A 3 -24.17 -10.06 -9.06
C ALA A 3 -23.88 -9.03 -7.94
N THR A 4 -24.78 -8.92 -6.95
CA THR A 4 -24.62 -8.09 -5.73
C THR A 4 -23.38 -8.42 -4.90
N ASP A 5 -22.95 -9.68 -4.89
CA ASP A 5 -21.82 -10.13 -4.08
C ASP A 5 -20.50 -9.64 -4.70
N LYS A 6 -20.45 -9.57 -6.03
CA LYS A 6 -19.25 -9.18 -6.79
C LYS A 6 -18.99 -7.68 -6.72
N LEU A 7 -20.03 -6.84 -6.78
CA LEU A 7 -19.87 -5.39 -6.59
C LEU A 7 -19.29 -5.08 -5.21
N SER A 8 -19.88 -5.67 -4.16
CA SER A 8 -19.43 -5.45 -2.78
C SER A 8 -17.97 -5.88 -2.57
N GLN A 9 -17.58 -7.02 -3.15
CA GLN A 9 -16.18 -7.47 -3.11
C GLN A 9 -15.23 -6.49 -3.81
N MET A 10 -15.55 -6.05 -5.02
CA MET A 10 -14.69 -5.13 -5.77
C MET A 10 -14.62 -3.75 -5.09
N LEU A 11 -15.69 -3.31 -4.43
CA LEU A 11 -15.71 -2.08 -3.64
C LEU A 11 -14.76 -2.18 -2.43
N ASN A 12 -14.75 -3.33 -1.75
CA ASN A 12 -13.80 -3.57 -0.65
C ASN A 12 -12.36 -3.55 -1.14
N GLU A 13 -12.06 -4.17 -2.29
CA GLU A 13 -10.72 -4.14 -2.89
C GLU A 13 -10.30 -2.72 -3.29
N ALA A 14 -11.20 -1.94 -3.90
CA ALA A 14 -10.96 -0.53 -4.25
C ALA A 14 -10.72 0.34 -3.00
N ASN A 15 -11.52 0.13 -1.95
CA ASN A 15 -11.33 0.82 -0.67
C ASN A 15 -9.99 0.47 -0.03
N CYS A 16 -9.57 -0.79 -0.07
CA CYS A 16 -8.23 -1.17 0.38
C CYS A 16 -7.16 -0.38 -0.36
N LEU A 17 -7.21 -0.30 -1.69
CA LEU A 17 -6.23 0.48 -2.47
C LEU A 17 -6.23 1.97 -2.10
N HIS A 18 -7.42 2.55 -1.90
CA HIS A 18 -7.57 3.94 -1.47
C HIS A 18 -6.93 4.18 -0.09
N TRP A 19 -7.23 3.35 0.90
CA TRP A 19 -6.64 3.44 2.23
C TRP A 19 -5.14 3.18 2.22
N GLY A 20 -4.66 2.27 1.38
CA GLY A 20 -3.23 2.02 1.23
C GLY A 20 -2.48 3.24 0.67
N ALA A 21 -3.06 3.92 -0.32
CA ALA A 21 -2.50 5.17 -0.81
C ALA A 21 -2.44 6.24 0.30
N ALA A 22 -3.53 6.40 1.07
CA ALA A 22 -3.58 7.36 2.18
C ALA A 22 -2.57 7.05 3.30
N LEU A 23 -2.39 5.77 3.65
CA LEU A 23 -1.39 5.33 4.62
C LEU A 23 0.04 5.61 4.12
N MET A 24 0.32 5.44 2.82
CA MET A 24 1.60 5.84 2.25
C MET A 24 1.80 7.36 2.27
N THR A 25 0.76 8.15 2.00
CA THR A 25 0.81 9.61 2.15
C THR A 25 1.19 10.01 3.58
N GLN A 26 0.65 9.34 4.61
CA GLN A 26 1.05 9.60 6.00
C GLN A 26 2.54 9.30 6.25
N VAL A 27 3.07 8.23 5.67
CA VAL A 27 4.51 7.89 5.77
C VAL A 27 5.35 9.00 5.14
N TYR A 28 5.02 9.45 3.92
CA TYR A 28 5.77 10.54 3.28
C TYR A 28 5.65 11.85 4.05
N ASN A 29 4.46 12.20 4.56
CA ASN A 29 4.29 13.38 5.40
C ASN A 29 5.19 13.33 6.63
N LEU A 30 5.34 12.17 7.27
CA LEU A 30 6.26 12.01 8.40
C LEU A 30 7.71 12.22 7.98
N VAL A 31 8.11 11.60 6.86
CA VAL A 31 9.46 11.72 6.30
C VAL A 31 9.78 13.18 5.97
N ASP A 32 8.91 13.85 5.21
CA ASP A 32 9.10 15.24 4.77
C ASP A 32 9.17 16.20 5.96
N ASN A 33 8.30 16.02 6.96
CA ASN A 33 8.35 16.80 8.20
C ASN A 33 9.64 16.57 8.98
N THR A 34 10.15 15.34 8.98
CA THR A 34 11.39 14.98 9.68
C THR A 34 12.59 15.60 8.98
N LEU A 35 12.67 15.46 7.64
CA LEU A 35 13.71 16.05 6.83
C LEU A 35 13.69 17.58 6.87
N GLY A 36 12.52 18.21 6.85
CA GLY A 36 12.38 19.66 6.96
C GLY A 36 12.87 20.24 8.30
N ARG A 37 12.99 19.41 9.34
CA ARG A 37 13.57 19.79 10.65
C ARG A 37 15.07 19.53 10.74
N MET A 38 15.65 18.80 9.79
CA MET A 38 17.08 18.52 9.75
C MET A 38 17.84 19.61 9.01
N SER A 39 19.09 19.85 9.43
CA SER A 39 20.02 20.68 8.65
C SER A 39 20.34 19.99 7.32
N ARG A 40 20.43 20.78 6.23
CA ARG A 40 20.81 20.27 4.91
C ARG A 40 22.15 19.53 4.92
N ALA A 41 23.10 20.01 5.73
CA ALA A 41 24.40 19.34 5.91
C ALA A 41 24.26 17.93 6.51
N ASN A 42 23.27 17.69 7.38
CA ASN A 42 23.03 16.37 7.96
C ASN A 42 22.41 15.41 6.95
N ILE A 43 21.51 15.91 6.09
CA ILE A 43 20.89 15.11 5.02
C ILE A 43 21.96 14.68 4.01
N ASP A 44 22.79 15.63 3.57
CA ASP A 44 23.85 15.40 2.60
C ASP A 44 24.91 14.42 3.16
N ASN A 45 25.34 14.61 4.42
CA ASN A 45 26.30 13.73 5.07
C ASN A 45 25.77 12.30 5.28
N ALA A 46 24.46 12.14 5.46
CA ALA A 46 23.85 10.82 5.64
C ALA A 46 23.68 10.05 4.32
N GLY A 47 23.80 10.72 3.16
CA GLY A 47 23.60 10.09 1.85
C GLY A 47 22.20 9.45 1.70
N LEU A 48 21.20 10.00 2.40
CA LEU A 48 19.85 9.43 2.47
C LEU A 48 19.14 9.54 1.11
N HIS A 49 19.07 8.42 0.38
CA HIS A 49 18.22 8.30 -0.80
C HIS A 49 16.89 7.68 -0.40
N ILE A 50 15.85 8.50 -0.25
CA ILE A 50 14.51 8.03 0.09
C ILE A 50 13.75 7.73 -1.21
N PRO A 51 13.30 6.48 -1.43
CA PRO A 51 12.48 6.16 -2.59
C PRO A 51 11.15 6.89 -2.54
N HIS A 52 10.83 7.67 -3.58
CA HIS A 52 9.49 8.21 -3.80
C HIS A 52 8.71 7.27 -4.71
N LEU A 53 7.85 6.49 -4.09
CA LEU A 53 6.98 5.49 -4.71
C LEU A 53 5.56 6.03 -4.84
N GLN A 54 5.00 5.89 -6.04
CA GLN A 54 3.62 6.16 -6.37
C GLN A 54 2.77 4.91 -6.20
N PHE A 55 1.60 5.08 -5.60
CA PHE A 55 0.60 4.01 -5.53
C PHE A 55 -0.11 3.85 -6.88
N VAL A 56 -0.32 2.61 -7.31
CA VAL A 56 -1.03 2.29 -8.55
C VAL A 56 -2.40 2.96 -8.58
N LEU A 57 -2.73 3.64 -9.69
CA LEU A 57 -4.07 4.15 -9.89
C LEU A 57 -5.04 2.98 -10.07
N SER A 58 -6.23 3.09 -9.49
CA SER A 58 -7.28 2.09 -9.65
C SER A 58 -8.65 2.73 -9.83
N ALA A 59 -9.52 2.03 -10.56
CA ALA A 59 -10.88 2.47 -10.83
C ALA A 59 -11.84 1.29 -10.87
N LEU A 60 -13.07 1.49 -10.43
CA LEU A 60 -14.13 0.52 -10.57
C LEU A 60 -14.85 0.74 -11.91
N ALA A 61 -14.96 -0.31 -12.72
CA ALA A 61 -15.75 -0.30 -13.95
C ALA A 61 -16.96 -1.23 -13.79
N VAL A 62 -18.15 -0.67 -13.98
CA VAL A 62 -19.42 -1.42 -14.01
C VAL A 62 -19.93 -1.34 -15.44
N LEU A 63 -20.08 -2.49 -16.10
CA LEU A 63 -20.67 -2.51 -17.44
C LEU A 63 -22.18 -2.60 -17.30
N CYS A 64 -22.87 -1.55 -17.73
CA CYS A 64 -24.32 -1.51 -17.80
C CYS A 64 -24.84 -2.23 -19.05
N ASN A 65 -26.10 -2.68 -19.00
CA ASN A 65 -26.81 -3.33 -20.12
C ASN A 65 -26.41 -4.79 -20.38
N PHE A 66 -25.96 -5.50 -19.34
CA PHE A 66 -25.76 -6.95 -19.36
C PHE A 66 -26.62 -7.60 -18.29
N ASP A 67 -27.07 -8.84 -18.50
CA ASP A 67 -27.96 -9.57 -17.57
C ASP A 67 -27.43 -9.70 -16.13
N ALA A 68 -26.13 -9.44 -15.91
CA ALA A 68 -25.47 -9.58 -14.61
C ALA A 68 -24.57 -8.38 -14.22
N ASP A 69 -24.69 -7.23 -14.90
CA ASP A 69 -23.88 -6.00 -14.72
C ASP A 69 -22.46 -6.27 -14.17
N PRO A 70 -21.55 -6.81 -15.00
CA PRO A 70 -20.27 -7.27 -14.49
C PRO A 70 -19.42 -6.10 -13.99
N VAL A 71 -18.82 -6.33 -12.82
CA VAL A 71 -17.96 -5.35 -12.13
C VAL A 71 -16.50 -5.79 -12.24
N TYR A 72 -15.64 -4.83 -12.58
CA TYR A 72 -14.19 -4.99 -12.72
C TYR A 72 -13.45 -3.93 -11.90
N LEU A 73 -12.35 -4.34 -11.28
CA LEU A 73 -11.36 -3.41 -10.72
C LEU A 73 -10.24 -3.22 -11.74
N LEU A 74 -10.19 -2.04 -12.33
CA LEU A 74 -9.13 -1.61 -13.23
C LEU A 74 -7.95 -1.08 -12.40
N LYS A 75 -6.74 -1.42 -12.83
CA LYS A 75 -5.50 -0.90 -12.25
C LYS A 75 -4.61 -0.39 -13.38
N GLU A 76 -3.83 0.63 -13.10
CA GLU A 76 -2.77 1.08 -14.01
C GLU A 76 -1.86 -0.09 -14.37
N GLN A 77 -1.57 -0.21 -15.67
CA GLN A 77 -0.71 -1.26 -16.19
C GLN A 77 0.75 -0.95 -15.86
N ILE A 78 1.40 -1.87 -15.15
CA ILE A 78 2.83 -1.81 -14.89
C ILE A 78 3.56 -2.54 -16.05
N SER A 79 4.27 -1.79 -16.89
CA SER A 79 4.93 -2.30 -18.10
C SER A 79 6.33 -2.90 -17.86
N ASN A 80 6.86 -2.73 -16.65
CA ASN A 80 8.22 -3.13 -16.27
C ASN A 80 8.24 -4.46 -15.50
N SER A 81 9.45 -4.98 -15.22
CA SER A 81 9.63 -6.21 -14.44
C SER A 81 8.97 -6.09 -13.06
N PHE A 82 7.96 -6.92 -12.83
CA PHE A 82 7.21 -6.94 -11.60
C PHE A 82 8.02 -7.61 -10.49
N THR A 83 8.30 -6.86 -9.43
CA THR A 83 9.10 -7.25 -8.28
C THR A 83 8.22 -7.35 -7.05
N LYS A 84 8.33 -8.44 -6.32
CA LYS A 84 7.75 -8.59 -4.99
C LYS A 84 8.77 -8.15 -3.95
N TYR A 85 8.45 -7.11 -3.18
CA TYR A 85 9.39 -6.51 -2.23
C TYR A 85 9.31 -7.16 -0.86
N ILE A 86 8.08 -7.36 -0.36
CA ILE A 86 7.79 -7.90 0.97
C ILE A 86 6.67 -8.93 0.84
N ILE A 87 6.79 -10.07 1.54
CA ILE A 87 5.74 -11.10 1.59
C ILE A 87 4.85 -10.90 2.82
N ASN A 88 3.57 -11.26 2.71
CA ASN A 88 2.60 -11.13 3.82
C ASN A 88 3.02 -11.73 5.16
N SER A 89 3.82 -12.80 5.14
CA SER A 89 4.23 -13.54 6.33
C SER A 89 5.60 -13.11 6.89
N CYS A 90 6.20 -12.03 6.36
CA CYS A 90 7.51 -11.58 6.79
C CYS A 90 7.58 -10.05 6.86
N LEU A 91 8.22 -9.53 7.91
CA LEU A 91 8.49 -8.10 8.09
C LEU A 91 9.85 -7.68 7.52
N LYS A 92 10.44 -8.52 6.65
CA LYS A 92 11.76 -8.30 6.06
C LYS A 92 11.63 -8.26 4.54
N PRO A 93 12.55 -7.55 3.85
CA PRO A 93 12.68 -7.64 2.41
C PRO A 93 12.82 -9.09 1.94
N MET A 94 12.38 -9.35 0.72
CA MET A 94 12.74 -10.58 0.00
C MET A 94 14.26 -10.73 -0.07
N ALA A 95 14.75 -11.95 0.18
CA ALA A 95 16.18 -12.21 0.39
C ALA A 95 17.05 -11.89 -0.84
N ASP A 96 16.52 -12.12 -2.04
CA ASP A 96 17.27 -12.01 -3.30
C ASP A 96 17.27 -10.59 -3.89
N LEU A 97 16.71 -9.60 -3.20
CA LEU A 97 16.70 -8.21 -3.65
C LEU A 97 18.07 -7.58 -3.47
N ILE A 98 18.54 -6.90 -4.53
CA ILE A 98 19.82 -6.18 -4.57
C ILE A 98 19.63 -4.77 -5.12
N GLY A 99 20.57 -3.87 -4.81
CA GLY A 99 20.62 -2.51 -5.33
C GLY A 99 19.31 -1.73 -5.08
N PRO A 100 18.80 -0.97 -6.07
CA PRO A 100 17.60 -0.13 -5.88
C PRO A 100 16.36 -0.90 -5.42
N ALA A 101 16.20 -2.17 -5.85
CA ALA A 101 15.06 -2.98 -5.42
C ALA A 101 15.14 -3.32 -3.93
N ARG A 102 16.35 -3.48 -3.39
CA ARG A 102 16.58 -3.67 -1.96
C ARG A 102 16.30 -2.41 -1.18
N ASP A 103 16.79 -1.26 -1.63
CA ASP A 103 16.54 0.04 -0.99
C ASP A 103 15.04 0.35 -0.89
N ILE A 104 14.30 0.05 -1.97
CA ILE A 104 12.84 0.14 -1.99
C ILE A 104 12.21 -0.77 -0.93
N ALA A 105 12.63 -2.03 -0.84
CA ALA A 105 12.08 -2.96 0.14
C ALA A 105 12.39 -2.56 1.59
N ASP A 106 13.60 -2.07 1.87
CA ASP A 106 13.97 -1.56 3.19
C ASP A 106 13.13 -0.33 3.57
N PHE A 107 12.91 0.61 2.64
CA PHE A 107 11.99 1.72 2.85
C PHE A 107 10.55 1.27 3.10
N LEU A 108 10.07 0.27 2.37
CA LEU A 108 8.73 -0.28 2.56
C LEU A 108 8.58 -0.97 3.92
N CYS A 109 9.61 -1.65 4.43
CA CYS A 109 9.61 -2.19 5.80
C CYS A 109 9.53 -1.06 6.84
N PHE A 110 10.26 0.04 6.63
CA PHE A 110 10.13 1.25 7.44
C PHE A 110 8.69 1.81 7.37
N ALA A 111 8.09 1.89 6.18
CA ALA A 111 6.71 2.36 6.00
C ALA A 111 5.70 1.51 6.78
N GLN A 112 5.85 0.18 6.78
CA GLN A 112 5.01 -0.72 7.60
C GLN A 112 5.10 -0.40 9.09
N HIS A 113 6.32 -0.18 9.59
CA HIS A 113 6.53 0.17 10.99
C HIS A 113 5.85 1.49 11.33
N VAL A 114 6.07 2.52 10.52
CA VAL A 114 5.45 3.84 10.71
C VAL A 114 3.92 3.73 10.71
N GLN A 115 3.33 3.01 9.76
CA GLN A 115 1.88 2.82 9.70
C GLN A 115 1.35 2.11 10.95
N TYR A 116 2.02 1.05 11.38
CA TYR A 116 1.66 0.33 12.61
C TYR A 116 1.73 1.25 13.82
N HIS A 117 2.77 2.08 13.93
CA HIS A 117 2.93 2.99 15.06
C HIS A 117 1.92 4.14 15.04
N LEU A 118 1.72 4.80 13.90
CA LEU A 118 0.77 5.92 13.76
C LEU A 118 -0.69 5.49 13.91
N SER A 119 -0.99 4.20 13.75
CA SER A 119 -2.32 3.64 13.93
C SER A 119 -2.52 2.96 15.29
N ASP A 120 -1.62 3.16 16.26
CA ASP A 120 -1.66 2.49 17.57
C ASP A 120 -1.77 0.95 17.45
N GLY A 121 -1.10 0.40 16.44
CA GLY A 121 -1.06 -1.04 16.15
C GLY A 121 -2.27 -1.59 15.40
N GLN A 122 -3.15 -0.74 14.88
CA GLN A 122 -4.41 -1.18 14.26
C GLN A 122 -4.25 -1.60 12.79
N VAL A 123 -3.42 -0.89 12.02
CA VAL A 123 -3.34 -1.13 10.57
C VAL A 123 -1.95 -0.86 10.00
N PHE A 124 -1.54 -1.73 9.07
CA PHE A 124 -0.43 -1.48 8.16
C PHE A 124 -0.64 -2.20 6.84
N ILE A 125 0.05 -1.76 5.79
CA ILE A 125 0.00 -2.40 4.48
C ILE A 125 1.04 -3.52 4.42
N SER A 126 0.72 -4.67 3.84
CA SER A 126 1.68 -5.75 3.55
C SER A 126 1.62 -6.18 2.09
N ASP A 127 2.42 -7.15 1.68
CA ASP A 127 2.45 -7.65 0.30
C ASP A 127 2.87 -6.60 -0.75
N PHE A 128 3.78 -5.71 -0.39
CA PHE A 128 4.25 -4.70 -1.34
C PHE A 128 4.93 -5.34 -2.55
N GLN A 129 4.48 -4.91 -3.73
CA GLN A 129 4.93 -5.40 -5.02
C GLN A 129 4.66 -4.36 -6.10
N GLY A 130 5.41 -4.38 -7.19
CA GLY A 130 5.25 -3.38 -8.25
C GLY A 130 6.46 -3.36 -9.17
N ALA A 131 6.71 -2.24 -9.83
CA ALA A 131 7.94 -2.07 -10.60
C ALA A 131 8.47 -0.64 -10.49
N TYR A 132 9.77 -0.52 -10.23
CA TYR A 132 10.45 0.75 -10.03
C TYR A 132 9.70 1.65 -9.03
N TYR A 133 9.23 2.82 -9.50
CA TYR A 133 8.57 3.82 -8.67
C TYR A 133 7.07 3.61 -8.53
N ILE A 134 6.47 2.58 -9.15
CA ILE A 134 5.04 2.29 -9.01
C ILE A 134 4.87 1.04 -8.15
N ILE A 135 4.13 1.18 -7.04
CA ILE A 135 3.83 0.09 -6.12
C ILE A 135 2.34 -0.17 -6.01
N MET A 136 2.02 -1.40 -5.68
CA MET A 136 0.71 -1.83 -5.22
C MET A 136 0.86 -2.81 -4.06
N PHE A 137 -0.27 -3.21 -3.52
CA PHE A 137 -0.33 -4.27 -2.53
C PHE A 137 -1.59 -5.10 -2.75
N ILE A 138 -1.61 -6.30 -2.17
CA ILE A 138 -2.76 -7.19 -2.24
C ILE A 138 -3.51 -7.26 -0.90
N LYS A 139 -2.83 -7.04 0.24
CA LYS A 139 -3.45 -7.13 1.57
C LYS A 139 -3.04 -6.01 2.52
N ALA A 140 -4.05 -5.39 3.13
CA ALA A 140 -3.86 -4.56 4.31
C ALA A 140 -4.04 -5.49 5.51
N ALA A 141 -3.05 -5.50 6.41
CA ALA A 141 -3.17 -6.20 7.66
C ALA A 141 -3.91 -5.29 8.64
N PHE A 142 -5.19 -5.59 8.88
CA PHE A 142 -5.95 -4.99 9.96
C PHE A 142 -5.80 -5.90 11.18
N GLN A 143 -5.17 -5.41 12.24
CA GLN A 143 -5.44 -5.95 13.56
C GLN A 143 -6.79 -5.37 13.98
N VAL A 144 -7.86 -6.00 13.49
CA VAL A 144 -9.21 -5.70 13.98
C VAL A 144 -9.20 -6.05 15.46
N LEU A 145 -9.07 -5.03 16.32
CA LEU A 145 -9.67 -5.09 17.63
C LEU A 145 -11.15 -5.34 17.36
N SER A 146 -11.54 -6.60 17.49
CA SER A 146 -12.91 -7.07 17.50
C SER A 146 -13.64 -6.32 18.62
N LEU A 147 -14.14 -5.13 18.34
CA LEU A 147 -15.00 -4.37 19.23
C LEU A 147 -15.97 -3.52 18.39
N THR A 148 -17.22 -4.01 18.36
CA THR A 148 -18.45 -3.21 18.27
C THR A 148 -18.75 -2.42 16.99
N LEU A 149 -19.10 -3.13 15.91
CA LEU A 149 -20.14 -2.67 14.97
C LEU A 149 -21.36 -3.61 14.87
N TYR A 150 -21.45 -4.62 15.76
CA TYR A 150 -22.60 -5.52 15.91
C TYR A 150 -23.58 -5.10 17.04
N HIS A 151 -23.49 -3.88 17.58
CA HIS A 151 -24.39 -3.44 18.66
C HIS A 151 -25.16 -2.14 18.43
N LEU A 152 -25.36 -1.75 17.17
CA LEU A 152 -26.43 -0.81 16.82
C LEU A 152 -27.26 -1.42 15.68
N ALA A 153 -28.02 -2.45 16.06
CA ALA A 153 -29.26 -2.84 15.43
C ALA A 153 -30.38 -2.56 16.45
#